data_AF-A0A8C4QRH7-F1
#
_entry.id   AF-A0A8C4QRH7-F1
#
_cell.length_a   1.000
_cell.length_b   1.000
_cell.length_c   1.000
_cell.angle_alpha   90.00
_cell.angle_beta   90.00
_cell.angle_gamma   90.00
#
_symmetry.space_group_name_H-M   'P 1'
#
loop_
_entity.id
_entity.type
_entity.pdbx_description
1 polymer ?
#
loop_
_entity_poly.entity_id
_entity_poly.type
_entity_poly.pdbx_seq_one_letter_code
_entity_poly.pdbx_strand_id
1 'polypeptide(L)'
;MCSEPCQPGTRKVSLKGEPFCCFDCIPCTDGQYSNTSDSQDCQHCPEDLWSNTQHSTCLPMPREFLAFTDPLALTLLAFAVLGFTMVVIVCIMMVTYRKLIAVKSKSSFHFVLLVALAINFTSSVGFVGEPTDLSCQWRESVALGMITFSIICVLTNAYDILMNSQGIE
;
A
#
# COMPACT_ATOMS: atom_id res chain seq x y z
N MET A 1 14.27 -47.31 22.23
CA MET A 1 13.09 -46.47 22.54
C MET A 1 12.91 -45.54 21.34
N CYS A 2 11.71 -45.40 20.80
CA CYS A 2 11.43 -44.64 19.57
C CYS A 2 10.85 -43.25 19.90
N SER A 3 10.91 -42.30 18.95
CA SER A 3 10.37 -40.94 19.11
C SER A 3 8.84 -40.92 19.18
N GLU A 4 8.28 -39.97 19.92
CA GLU A 4 6.82 -39.72 19.95
C GLU A 4 6.31 -39.16 18.61
N PRO A 5 5.03 -39.37 18.26
CA PRO A 5 4.46 -38.86 17.02
C PRO A 5 4.45 -37.34 16.99
N CYS A 6 4.80 -36.77 15.84
CA CYS A 6 4.89 -35.32 15.67
C CYS A 6 3.51 -34.65 15.67
N GLN A 7 3.43 -33.45 16.23
CA GLN A 7 2.21 -32.64 16.24
C GLN A 7 1.91 -32.02 14.85
N PRO A 8 0.64 -31.70 14.54
CA PRO A 8 0.30 -30.96 13.33
C PRO A 8 1.09 -29.64 13.27
N GLY A 9 1.47 -29.22 12.05
CA GLY A 9 2.36 -28.09 11.80
C GLY A 9 3.85 -28.45 11.68
N THR A 10 4.20 -29.71 11.92
CA THR A 10 5.59 -30.22 11.81
C THR A 10 5.69 -31.38 10.83
N ARG A 11 6.89 -31.58 10.29
CA ARG A 11 7.28 -32.72 9.45
C ARG A 11 8.40 -33.51 10.11
N LYS A 12 8.44 -34.81 9.82
CA LYS A 12 9.50 -35.71 10.26
C LYS A 12 10.76 -35.53 9.44
N VAL A 13 11.90 -35.54 10.13
CA VAL A 13 13.22 -35.67 9.50
C VAL A 13 13.93 -36.88 10.10
N SER A 14 14.33 -37.81 9.25
CA SER A 14 15.10 -38.98 9.66
C SER A 14 16.49 -38.57 10.11
N LEU A 15 16.88 -39.00 11.31
CA LEU A 15 18.22 -38.77 11.85
C LEU A 15 19.21 -39.73 11.17
N LYS A 16 20.28 -39.18 10.57
CA LYS A 16 21.30 -39.97 9.88
C LYS A 16 22.06 -40.83 10.88
N GLY A 17 21.95 -42.15 10.77
CA GLY A 17 22.67 -43.12 11.61
C GLY A 17 21.80 -43.80 12.67
N GLU A 18 20.54 -43.40 12.81
CA GLU A 18 19.58 -43.96 13.76
C GLU A 18 18.57 -44.92 13.09
N PRO A 19 17.89 -45.80 13.85
CA PRO A 19 16.84 -46.67 13.32
C PRO A 19 15.63 -45.86 12.84
N PHE A 20 14.85 -46.39 11.88
CA PHE A 20 13.70 -45.73 11.24
C PHE A 20 12.69 -45.08 12.21
N CYS A 21 12.61 -45.56 13.45
CA CYS A 21 11.68 -45.04 14.45
C CYS A 21 12.22 -43.83 15.26
N CYS A 22 13.44 -43.37 14.98
CA CYS A 22 14.02 -42.16 15.53
C CYS A 22 14.01 -41.06 14.46
N PHE A 23 13.13 -40.09 14.66
CA PHE A 23 12.96 -38.94 13.80
C PHE A 23 12.87 -37.68 14.65
N ASP A 24 13.23 -36.55 14.04
CA ASP A 24 13.10 -35.21 14.62
C ASP A 24 11.91 -34.49 14.00
N CYS A 25 11.18 -33.70 14.78
CA CYS A 25 10.00 -32.97 14.34
C CYS A 25 10.39 -31.51 14.06
N ILE A 26 10.44 -31.11 12.80
CA ILE A 26 10.74 -29.73 12.41
C ILE A 26 9.48 -29.02 11.90
N PRO A 27 9.31 -27.71 12.17
CA PRO A 27 8.20 -26.95 11.63
C PRO A 27 8.24 -26.89 10.10
N CYS A 28 7.06 -26.84 9.48
CA CYS A 28 6.93 -26.56 8.06
C CYS A 28 7.43 -25.15 7.73
N THR A 29 7.85 -24.92 6.49
CA THR A 29 8.28 -23.58 6.05
C THR A 29 7.07 -22.67 5.80
N ASP A 30 7.33 -21.37 5.71
CA ASP A 30 6.34 -20.39 5.26
C ASP A 30 5.70 -20.81 3.92
N GLY A 31 4.38 -20.67 3.80
CA GLY A 31 3.58 -21.14 2.66
C GLY A 31 3.26 -22.65 2.66
N GLN A 32 3.77 -23.43 3.61
CA GLN A 32 3.44 -24.86 3.76
C GLN A 32 2.70 -25.15 5.08
N TYR A 33 1.85 -26.17 5.08
CA TYR A 33 1.06 -26.59 6.24
C TYR A 33 1.01 -28.12 6.41
N SER A 34 0.73 -28.56 7.64
CA SER A 34 0.55 -29.98 7.99
C SER A 34 -0.62 -30.11 8.98
N ASN A 35 -1.76 -30.61 8.51
CA ASN A 35 -2.98 -30.76 9.34
C ASN A 35 -2.99 -32.09 10.12
N THR A 36 -2.29 -33.10 9.62
CA THR A 36 -2.22 -34.43 10.23
C THR A 36 -1.02 -34.54 11.17
N SER A 37 -1.23 -35.11 12.36
CA SER A 37 -0.14 -35.58 13.20
C SER A 37 0.69 -36.63 12.46
N ASP A 38 1.98 -36.68 12.73
CA ASP A 38 2.89 -37.72 12.22
C ASP A 38 3.22 -37.64 10.71
N SER A 39 3.01 -36.49 10.05
CA SER A 39 3.28 -36.31 8.62
C SER A 39 4.77 -36.38 8.26
N GLN A 40 5.08 -37.02 7.14
CA GLN A 40 6.45 -37.09 6.58
C GLN A 40 6.80 -35.83 5.77
N ASP A 41 5.81 -35.16 5.20
CA ASP A 41 6.02 -33.99 4.35
C ASP A 41 4.94 -32.92 4.57
N CYS A 42 5.27 -31.68 4.22
CA CYS A 42 4.35 -30.55 4.35
C CYS A 42 3.65 -30.29 3.01
N GLN A 43 2.37 -29.92 3.05
CA GLN A 43 1.60 -29.56 1.85
C GLN A 43 1.67 -28.06 1.60
N HIS A 44 1.60 -27.63 0.34
CA HIS A 44 1.56 -26.22 0.00
C HIS A 44 0.13 -25.66 0.15
N CYS A 45 0.00 -24.43 0.65
CA CYS A 45 -1.30 -23.74 0.62
C CYS A 45 -1.63 -23.28 -0.83
N PRO A 46 -2.91 -23.24 -1.22
CA PRO A 46 -3.35 -22.67 -2.50
C PRO A 46 -3.06 -21.16 -2.58
N GLU A 47 -2.99 -20.59 -3.79
CA GLU A 47 -2.45 -19.24 -4.08
C GLU A 47 -3.11 -18.06 -3.33
N ASP A 48 -4.28 -18.24 -2.71
CA ASP A 48 -5.00 -17.21 -1.95
C ASP A 48 -4.92 -17.37 -0.42
N LEU A 49 -4.22 -18.41 0.06
CA LEU A 49 -4.18 -18.76 1.47
C LEU A 49 -2.73 -18.84 1.98
N TRP A 50 -2.55 -18.38 3.21
CA TRP A 50 -1.28 -18.40 3.94
C TRP A 50 -1.35 -19.36 5.13
N SER A 51 -0.21 -19.95 5.47
CA SER A 51 -0.11 -20.85 6.62
C SER A 51 -0.24 -20.08 7.93
N ASN A 52 -0.95 -20.63 8.92
CA ASN A 52 -1.03 -20.04 10.26
C ASN A 52 0.36 -19.96 10.92
N THR A 53 0.50 -19.18 12.00
CA THR A 53 1.70 -19.15 12.86
C THR A 53 2.15 -20.53 13.36
N GLN A 54 1.23 -21.49 13.48
CA GLN A 54 1.52 -22.89 13.85
C GLN A 54 1.67 -23.84 12.64
N HIS A 55 1.59 -23.32 11.42
CA HIS A 55 1.62 -24.08 10.17
C HIS A 55 0.64 -25.27 10.09
N SER A 56 -0.43 -25.23 10.89
CA SER A 56 -1.41 -26.31 11.02
C SER A 56 -2.56 -26.19 10.00
N THR A 57 -2.89 -24.96 9.62
CA THR A 57 -4.03 -24.62 8.77
C THR A 57 -3.68 -23.50 7.81
N CYS A 58 -4.27 -23.53 6.62
CA CYS A 58 -4.23 -22.42 5.68
C CYS A 58 -5.37 -21.44 6.03
N LEU A 59 -5.04 -20.17 6.26
CA LEU A 59 -5.99 -19.08 6.44
C LEU A 59 -5.94 -18.15 5.22
N PRO A 60 -7.04 -17.47 4.87
CA PRO A 60 -6.98 -16.42 3.86
C PRO A 60 -5.95 -15.38 4.26
N MET A 61 -5.16 -14.93 3.28
CA MET A 61 -4.07 -13.98 3.53
C MET A 61 -4.64 -12.71 4.19
N PRO A 62 -4.12 -12.30 5.37
CA PRO A 62 -4.59 -11.07 6.00
C PRO A 62 -4.29 -9.91 5.06
N ARG A 63 -5.34 -9.25 4.54
CA ARG A 63 -5.18 -8.06 3.72
C ARG A 63 -4.55 -6.99 4.60
N GLU A 64 -3.34 -6.53 4.29
CA GLU A 64 -2.77 -5.36 4.96
C GLU A 64 -3.57 -4.12 4.52
N PHE A 65 -4.49 -3.68 5.37
CA PHE A 65 -5.17 -2.40 5.21
C PHE A 65 -4.61 -1.42 6.24
N LEU A 66 -4.46 -0.14 5.86
CA LEU A 66 -4.28 0.93 6.85
C LEU A 66 -5.60 1.05 7.59
N ALA A 67 -5.66 0.52 8.81
CA ALA A 67 -6.84 0.65 9.63
C ALA A 67 -7.02 2.12 10.00
N PHE A 68 -8.28 2.59 10.09
CA PHE A 68 -8.57 3.93 10.63
C PHE A 68 -8.03 4.11 12.06
N THR A 69 -7.79 3.00 12.76
CA THR A 69 -7.20 2.95 14.10
C THR A 69 -5.69 3.18 14.10
N ASP A 70 -5.01 3.08 12.95
CA ASP A 70 -3.57 3.30 12.85
C ASP A 70 -3.23 4.80 12.90
N PRO A 71 -2.22 5.19 13.69
CA PRO A 71 -1.81 6.60 13.80
C PRO A 71 -1.34 7.17 12.44
N LEU A 72 -0.84 6.31 11.57
CA LEU A 72 -0.40 6.69 10.23
C LEU A 72 -1.59 7.06 9.32
N ALA A 73 -2.70 6.33 9.41
CA ALA A 73 -3.92 6.66 8.68
C ALA A 73 -4.51 8.00 9.14
N LEU A 74 -4.52 8.24 10.46
CA LEU A 74 -5.04 9.48 11.04
C LEU A 74 -4.22 10.70 10.65
N THR A 75 -2.89 10.59 10.67
CA THR A 75 -2.01 11.70 10.25
C THR A 75 -2.17 12.00 8.76
N LEU A 76 -2.21 10.99 7.90
CA LEU A 76 -2.47 11.17 6.47
C LEU A 76 -3.81 11.87 6.19
N LEU A 77 -4.87 11.46 6.88
CA LEU A 77 -6.19 12.10 6.75
C LEU A 77 -6.16 13.57 7.20
N ALA A 78 -5.50 13.86 8.33
CA ALA A 78 -5.35 15.23 8.82
C ALA A 78 -4.59 16.12 7.82
N PHE A 79 -3.47 15.63 7.27
CA PHE A 79 -2.72 16.34 6.24
C PHE A 79 -3.53 16.55 4.95
N ALA A 80 -4.31 15.55 4.53
CA ALA A 80 -5.16 15.67 3.35
C ALA A 80 -6.25 16.73 3.52
N VAL A 81 -6.93 16.75 4.67
CA VAL A 81 -7.96 17.77 4.97
C VAL A 81 -7.34 19.17 5.04
N LEU A 82 -6.23 19.32 5.75
CA LEU A 82 -5.51 20.59 5.83
C LEU A 82 -5.05 21.06 4.44
N GLY A 83 -4.48 20.17 3.64
CA GLY A 83 -4.07 20.46 2.28
C GLY A 83 -5.21 20.90 1.37
N PHE A 84 -6.32 20.15 1.38
CA PHE A 84 -7.51 20.47 0.59
C PHE A 84 -8.11 21.82 0.99
N THR A 85 -8.25 22.09 2.29
CA THR A 85 -8.76 23.39 2.78
C THR A 85 -7.87 24.55 2.34
N MET A 86 -6.54 24.39 2.39
CA MET A 86 -5.60 25.41 1.90
C MET A 86 -5.75 25.67 0.41
N VAL A 87 -5.87 24.61 -0.42
CA VAL A 87 -6.10 24.77 -1.87
C VAL A 87 -7.41 25.51 -2.14
N VAL A 88 -8.49 25.18 -1.43
CA VAL A 88 -9.79 25.87 -1.56
C VAL A 88 -9.67 27.35 -1.19
N ILE A 89 -8.98 27.68 -0.09
CA ILE A 89 -8.75 29.08 0.33
C ILE A 89 -8.01 29.84 -0.76
N VAL A 90 -6.93 29.27 -1.31
CA VAL A 90 -6.16 29.91 -2.38
C VAL A 90 -6.99 30.07 -3.64
N CYS A 91 -7.79 29.07 -4.03
CA CYS A 91 -8.73 29.16 -5.14
C CYS A 91 -9.74 30.30 -4.96
N ILE A 92 -10.33 30.42 -3.76
CA ILE A 92 -11.27 31.51 -3.44
C ILE A 92 -10.56 32.85 -3.54
N MET A 93 -9.38 32.99 -2.92
CA MET A 93 -8.57 34.20 -3.01
C MET A 93 -8.28 34.55 -4.47
N MET A 94 -7.86 33.61 -5.30
CA MET A 94 -7.63 33.86 -6.71
C MET A 94 -8.90 34.38 -7.40
N VAL A 95 -10.07 33.79 -7.14
CA VAL A 95 -11.36 34.22 -7.72
C VAL A 95 -11.74 35.63 -7.26
N THR A 96 -11.64 35.96 -5.98
CA THR A 96 -11.99 37.28 -5.45
C THR A 96 -10.99 38.36 -5.88
N TYR A 97 -9.71 38.03 -5.93
CA TYR A 97 -8.63 38.96 -6.31
C TYR A 97 -8.32 38.94 -7.81
N ARG A 98 -9.11 38.26 -8.65
CA ARG A 98 -8.91 38.27 -10.12
C ARG A 98 -8.82 39.68 -10.69
N LYS A 99 -9.57 40.65 -10.14
CA LYS A 99 -9.51 42.05 -10.57
C LYS A 99 -8.21 42.77 -10.20
N LEU A 100 -7.48 42.34 -9.16
CA LEU A 100 -6.19 42.89 -8.73
C LEU A 100 -4.98 42.17 -9.36
N ILE A 101 -5.09 40.88 -9.66
CA ILE A 101 -3.97 40.02 -10.09
C ILE A 101 -3.89 39.85 -11.63
N ALA A 102 -4.99 40.11 -12.36
CA ALA A 102 -5.05 39.94 -13.82
C ALA A 102 -4.11 40.86 -14.65
N VAL A 103 -3.46 41.84 -14.02
CA VAL A 103 -2.65 42.85 -14.73
C VAL A 103 -1.18 42.42 -14.91
N LYS A 104 -0.69 41.34 -14.29
CA LYS A 104 0.78 41.12 -14.22
C LYS A 104 1.39 39.79 -14.68
N SER A 105 0.65 38.71 -14.94
CA SER A 105 1.26 37.51 -15.55
C SER A 105 0.22 36.49 -16.04
N LYS A 106 0.59 35.67 -17.03
CA LYS A 106 -0.23 34.60 -17.67
C LYS A 106 -0.91 33.71 -16.60
N SER A 107 -2.21 33.92 -16.38
CA SER A 107 -3.01 33.35 -15.27
C SER A 107 -3.21 31.82 -15.31
N SER A 108 -2.88 31.15 -16.42
CA SER A 108 -3.19 29.73 -16.62
C SER A 108 -2.32 28.80 -15.76
N PHE A 109 -1.08 29.20 -15.52
CA PHE A 109 -0.06 28.36 -14.89
C PHE A 109 -0.34 28.09 -13.40
N HIS A 110 -0.68 29.14 -12.64
CA HIS A 110 -1.02 29.03 -11.21
C HIS A 110 -2.30 28.19 -10.97
N PHE A 111 -3.24 28.21 -11.90
CA PHE A 111 -4.48 27.43 -11.80
C PHE A 111 -4.21 25.93 -11.96
N VAL A 112 -3.38 25.55 -12.93
CA VAL A 112 -3.01 24.14 -13.16
C VAL A 112 -2.29 23.54 -11.95
N LEU A 113 -1.39 24.31 -11.32
CA LEU A 113 -0.70 23.87 -10.10
C LEU A 113 -1.66 23.60 -8.93
N LEU A 114 -2.66 24.47 -8.71
CA LEU A 114 -3.65 24.27 -7.65
C LEU A 114 -4.51 23.02 -7.87
N VAL A 115 -4.90 22.76 -9.13
CA VAL A 115 -5.64 21.56 -9.50
C VAL A 115 -4.81 20.30 -9.25
N ALA A 116 -3.52 20.30 -9.61
CA ALA A 116 -2.63 19.16 -9.36
C ALA A 116 -2.45 18.88 -7.85
N LEU A 117 -2.31 19.92 -7.03
CA LEU A 117 -2.21 19.78 -5.56
C LEU A 117 -3.50 19.21 -4.95
N ALA A 118 -4.67 19.64 -5.41
CA ALA A 118 -5.95 19.09 -4.95
C ALA A 118 -6.09 17.59 -5.27
N ILE A 119 -5.65 17.18 -6.47
CA ILE A 119 -5.66 15.78 -6.90
C ILE A 119 -4.76 14.92 -6.00
N ASN A 120 -3.59 15.44 -5.60
CA ASN A 120 -2.65 14.74 -4.73
C ASN A 120 -3.19 14.54 -3.29
N PHE A 121 -3.82 15.56 -2.70
CA PHE A 121 -4.45 15.39 -1.39
C PHE A 121 -5.59 14.36 -1.43
N THR A 122 -6.35 14.34 -2.52
CA THR A 122 -7.47 13.42 -2.69
C THR A 122 -7.00 11.97 -2.88
N SER A 123 -5.88 11.75 -3.59
CA SER A 123 -5.34 10.40 -3.79
C SER A 123 -4.84 9.76 -2.48
N SER A 124 -4.30 10.55 -1.55
CA SER A 124 -3.89 10.06 -0.23
C SER A 124 -5.06 9.55 0.60
N VAL A 125 -6.24 10.18 0.49
CA VAL A 125 -7.47 9.75 1.20
C VAL A 125 -8.01 8.45 0.63
N GLY A 126 -7.91 8.24 -0.69
CA GLY A 126 -8.33 7.00 -1.34
C GLY A 126 -7.56 5.75 -0.88
N PHE A 127 -6.43 5.93 -0.18
CA PHE A 127 -5.66 4.84 0.40
C PHE A 127 -6.13 4.44 1.80
N VAL A 128 -7.05 5.17 2.44
CA VAL A 128 -7.52 4.88 3.81
C VAL A 128 -8.90 4.22 3.77
N GLY A 129 -8.99 2.93 4.13
CA GLY A 129 -10.25 2.18 4.19
C GLY A 129 -10.12 0.71 3.77
N GLU A 130 -11.15 -0.08 4.10
CA GLU A 130 -11.20 -1.52 3.77
C GLU A 130 -11.44 -1.74 2.27
N PRO A 131 -10.55 -2.45 1.55
CA PRO A 131 -10.73 -2.68 0.13
C PRO A 131 -11.84 -3.73 -0.10
N THR A 132 -12.94 -3.31 -0.72
CA THR A 132 -13.91 -4.22 -1.34
C THR A 132 -13.34 -4.80 -2.64
N ASP A 133 -13.83 -5.96 -3.12
CA ASP A 133 -13.20 -6.67 -4.24
C ASP A 133 -13.18 -5.87 -5.55
N LEU A 134 -14.16 -4.97 -5.76
CA LEU A 134 -14.15 -3.99 -6.86
C LEU A 134 -13.11 -2.88 -6.65
N SER A 135 -12.75 -2.53 -5.42
CA SER A 135 -11.69 -1.57 -5.14
C SER A 135 -10.29 -2.15 -5.32
N CYS A 136 -10.09 -3.47 -5.28
CA CYS A 136 -8.75 -4.07 -5.34
C CYS A 136 -8.06 -3.83 -6.69
N GLN A 137 -8.75 -4.06 -7.81
CA GLN A 137 -8.20 -3.80 -9.16
C GLN A 137 -8.03 -2.29 -9.44
N TRP A 138 -8.94 -1.46 -8.91
CA TRP A 138 -8.92 -0.02 -9.14
C TRP A 138 -7.85 0.68 -8.29
N ARG A 139 -7.57 0.20 -7.08
CA ARG A 139 -6.62 0.84 -6.17
C ARG A 139 -5.18 0.75 -6.66
N GLU A 140 -4.74 -0.37 -7.21
CA GLU A 140 -3.37 -0.45 -7.75
C GLU A 140 -3.18 0.45 -8.98
N SER A 141 -4.09 0.39 -9.95
CA SER A 141 -3.93 1.16 -11.18
C SER A 141 -4.26 2.66 -11.02
N VAL A 142 -5.30 3.00 -10.27
CA VAL A 142 -5.72 4.41 -10.09
C VAL A 142 -4.84 5.12 -9.07
N ALA A 143 -4.43 4.49 -7.96
CA ALA A 143 -3.58 5.19 -7.00
C ALA A 143 -2.20 5.50 -7.61
N LEU A 144 -1.56 4.51 -8.25
CA LEU A 144 -0.27 4.71 -8.93
C LEU A 144 -0.41 5.70 -10.10
N GLY A 145 -1.50 5.61 -10.88
CA GLY A 145 -1.77 6.54 -11.98
C GLY A 145 -1.96 7.99 -11.50
N MET A 146 -2.75 8.19 -10.45
CA MET A 146 -3.03 9.53 -9.90
C MET A 146 -1.80 10.17 -9.27
N ILE A 147 -0.97 9.37 -8.58
CA ILE A 147 0.30 9.85 -8.03
C ILE A 147 1.25 10.24 -9.17
N THR A 148 1.42 9.38 -10.18
CA THR A 148 2.31 9.63 -11.32
C THR A 148 1.89 10.87 -12.10
N PHE A 149 0.59 11.01 -12.37
CA PHE A 149 0.04 12.19 -13.03
C PHE A 149 0.29 13.47 -12.23
N SER A 150 0.10 13.43 -10.91
CA SER A 150 0.36 14.57 -10.03
C SER A 150 1.84 14.99 -10.07
N ILE A 151 2.76 14.03 -10.05
CA ILE A 151 4.21 14.30 -10.12
C ILE A 151 4.57 14.94 -11.46
N ILE A 152 4.05 14.42 -12.58
CA ILE A 152 4.29 14.98 -13.91
C ILE A 152 3.81 16.43 -13.96
N CYS A 153 2.60 16.72 -13.48
CA CYS A 153 2.07 18.08 -13.47
C CYS A 153 2.94 19.04 -12.65
N VAL A 154 3.40 18.63 -11.47
CA VAL A 154 4.28 19.48 -10.63
C VAL A 154 5.62 19.73 -11.32
N LEU A 155 6.20 18.71 -11.96
CA LEU A 155 7.47 18.83 -12.67
C LEU A 155 7.37 19.72 -13.91
N THR A 156 6.31 19.59 -14.71
CA THR A 156 6.06 20.48 -15.86
C THR A 156 5.97 21.93 -15.41
N ASN A 157 5.27 22.17 -14.29
CA ASN A 157 5.21 23.50 -13.71
C ASN A 157 6.62 24.00 -13.30
N ALA A 158 7.36 23.22 -12.52
CA ALA A 158 8.71 23.60 -12.10
C ALA A 158 9.63 23.93 -13.31
N TYR A 159 9.52 23.17 -14.39
CA TYR A 159 10.28 23.39 -15.63
C TYR A 159 9.92 24.72 -16.30
N ASP A 160 8.64 25.03 -16.48
CA ASP A 160 8.21 26.30 -17.09
C ASP A 160 8.67 27.51 -16.26
N ILE A 161 8.64 27.42 -14.93
CA ILE A 161 9.17 28.48 -14.04
C ILE A 161 10.67 28.68 -14.29
N LEU A 162 11.43 27.59 -14.39
CA LEU A 162 12.87 27.63 -14.63
C LEU A 162 13.19 28.23 -16.00
N MET A 163 12.48 27.84 -17.06
CA MET A 163 12.66 28.37 -18.42
C MET A 163 12.31 29.87 -18.50
N ASN A 164 11.21 30.27 -17.86
CA ASN A 164 10.82 31.68 -17.78
C ASN A 164 11.81 32.51 -16.95
N SER A 165 12.43 31.92 -15.91
CA SER A 165 13.46 32.59 -15.10
C SER A 165 14.80 32.80 -15.82
N GLN A 166 15.10 31.96 -16.81
CA GLN A 166 16.30 32.06 -17.64
C GLN A 166 16.13 33.05 -18.81
N GLY A 167 14.95 33.66 -18.97
CA GLY A 167 14.71 34.67 -20.01
C GLY A 167 14.79 34.13 -21.44
N ILE A 168 14.41 32.87 -21.66
CA ILE A 168 14.27 32.28 -23.00
C ILE A 168 12.81 32.46 -23.47
N GLU A 169 12.39 33.71 -23.71
CA GLU A 169 11.35 34.10 -24.69
C GLU A 169 11.95 35.21 -25.57
#